data_AF-A0A7C6CEU9-F1
#
_entry.id   AF-A0A7C6CEU9-F1
#
_cell.length_a   1.000
_cell.length_b   1.000
_cell.length_c   1.000
_cell.angle_alpha   90.00
_cell.angle_beta   90.00
_cell.angle_gamma   90.00
#
_symmetry.space_group_name_H-M   'P 1'
#
loop_
_entity.id
_entity.type
_entity.pdbx_description
1 polymer ?
#
loop_
_entity_poly.entity_id
_entity_poly.type
_entity_poly.pdbx_seq_one_letter_code
_entity_poly.pdbx_strand_id
1 'polypeptide(L)'
;MDPGDATLRTEVEDGTDVEVVEDDQGDQSIQLTDANGEIVGGIVIEATRSSNGEPVHSELALEGETITPKFVAGNDEVKEPVSVDVYASTVWYNKGWVTKKSGKKYVVNLDPTRLGRKQNALNTHKTHVKHAKKVLGSANTKKYWNYNIEQQFLCHVVGAWFPTGVYNMESWRPTKKWQQIANPFDRCNRK
;
A
#
# COMPACT_ATOMS: atom_id res chain seq x y z
N MET A 1 14.53 17.63 -31.11
CA MET A 1 13.74 16.51 -30.56
C MET A 1 12.93 17.13 -29.44
N ASP A 2 11.61 17.19 -29.62
CA ASP A 2 10.72 17.52 -28.50
C ASP A 2 10.99 16.48 -27.40
N PRO A 3 11.15 16.91 -26.15
CA PRO A 3 11.27 15.99 -25.01
C PRO A 3 9.90 15.33 -24.86
N GLY A 4 9.71 14.26 -25.63
CA GLY A 4 8.42 13.60 -25.79
C GLY A 4 7.91 13.14 -24.44
N ASP A 5 6.67 13.54 -24.15
CA ASP A 5 5.89 13.09 -23.01
C ASP A 5 6.12 11.59 -22.79
N ALA A 6 6.72 11.23 -21.65
CA ALA A 6 6.92 9.84 -21.30
C ALA A 6 5.54 9.21 -21.06
N THR A 7 4.97 8.58 -22.09
CA THR A 7 3.69 7.89 -21.96
C THR A 7 3.94 6.49 -21.43
N LEU A 8 3.46 6.18 -20.22
CA LEU A 8 3.46 4.83 -19.70
C LEU A 8 2.20 4.11 -20.18
N ARG A 9 2.31 3.34 -21.27
CA ARG A 9 1.21 2.46 -21.67
C ARG A 9 1.28 1.16 -20.87
N THR A 10 0.35 1.00 -19.95
CA THR A 10 0.11 -0.27 -19.26
C THR A 10 -0.84 -1.11 -20.11
N GLU A 11 -0.35 -2.20 -20.70
CA GLU A 11 -1.21 -3.28 -21.18
C GLU A 11 -1.50 -4.20 -19.99
N VAL A 12 -2.78 -4.33 -19.63
CA VAL A 12 -3.25 -5.23 -18.58
C VAL A 12 -4.14 -6.31 -19.20
N GLU A 13 -4.23 -7.46 -18.53
CA GLU A 13 -5.12 -8.55 -18.96
C GLU A 13 -6.58 -8.11 -18.90
N ASP A 14 -7.39 -8.59 -19.85
CA ASP A 14 -8.83 -8.33 -19.89
C ASP A 14 -9.49 -8.63 -18.53
N GLY A 15 -10.31 -7.70 -18.04
CA GLY A 15 -10.97 -7.82 -16.74
C GLY A 15 -10.09 -7.47 -15.54
N THR A 16 -8.95 -6.79 -15.78
CA THR A 16 -8.16 -6.12 -14.74
C THR A 16 -8.57 -4.65 -14.66
N ASP A 17 -9.08 -4.24 -13.49
CA ASP A 17 -9.31 -2.84 -13.17
C ASP A 17 -7.99 -2.18 -12.71
N VAL A 18 -7.73 -0.98 -13.22
CA VAL A 18 -6.56 -0.15 -12.90
C VAL A 18 -7.03 1.07 -12.11
N GLU A 19 -6.43 1.32 -10.95
CA GLU A 19 -6.76 2.47 -10.11
C GLU A 19 -5.49 3.23 -9.69
N VAL A 20 -5.54 4.57 -9.75
CA VAL A 20 -4.55 5.42 -9.08
C VAL A 20 -4.98 5.61 -7.63
N VAL A 21 -4.10 5.26 -6.71
CA VAL A 21 -4.29 5.34 -5.27
C VAL A 21 -3.29 6.34 -4.71
N GLU A 22 -3.82 7.36 -4.05
CA GLU A 22 -3.05 8.36 -3.31
C GLU A 22 -3.03 8.03 -1.81
N ASP A 23 -1.86 8.14 -1.19
CA ASP A 23 -1.71 8.02 0.26
C ASP A 23 -1.93 9.35 1.01
N ASP A 24 -1.90 9.30 2.34
CA ASP A 24 -2.14 10.49 3.18
C ASP A 24 -1.04 11.57 3.02
N GLN A 25 0.04 11.28 2.28
CA GLN A 25 1.14 12.20 1.97
C GLN A 25 0.99 12.83 0.59
N GLY A 26 0.03 12.37 -0.21
CA GLY A 26 -0.13 12.75 -1.62
C GLY A 26 0.71 11.92 -2.58
N ASP A 27 1.40 10.87 -2.11
CA ASP A 27 2.17 10.00 -3.00
C ASP A 27 1.21 9.03 -3.72
N GLN A 28 1.35 8.98 -5.05
CA GLN A 28 0.47 8.18 -5.90
C GLN A 28 1.10 6.84 -6.29
N SER A 29 0.24 5.83 -6.38
CA SER A 29 0.57 4.47 -6.80
C SER A 29 -0.53 3.91 -7.69
N ILE A 30 -0.22 2.82 -8.39
CA ILE A 30 -1.16 2.11 -9.25
C ILE A 30 -1.52 0.80 -8.57
N GLN A 31 -2.81 0.51 -8.46
CA GLN A 31 -3.34 -0.75 -7.98
C GLN A 31 -4.03 -1.48 -9.13
N LEU A 32 -3.78 -2.79 -9.25
CA LEU A 32 -4.39 -3.65 -10.24
C LEU A 32 -5.27 -4.69 -9.54
N THR A 33 -6.55 -4.75 -9.90
CA THR A 33 -7.51 -5.70 -9.32
C THR A 33 -8.23 -6.51 -10.40
N ASP A 34 -8.51 -7.78 -10.15
CA ASP A 34 -9.37 -8.58 -11.03
C ASP A 34 -10.86 -8.19 -10.87
N ALA A 35 -11.72 -8.73 -11.73
CA ALA A 35 -13.17 -8.53 -11.69
C ALA A 35 -13.86 -8.94 -10.35
N ASN A 36 -13.19 -9.72 -9.50
CA ASN A 36 -13.68 -10.06 -8.16
C ASN A 36 -13.18 -9.07 -7.08
N GLY A 37 -12.44 -8.04 -7.49
CA GLY A 37 -11.71 -7.12 -6.62
C GLY A 37 -10.57 -7.80 -5.85
N GLU A 38 -9.97 -8.88 -6.38
CA GLU A 38 -8.69 -9.41 -5.88
C GLU A 38 -7.54 -8.60 -6.45
N ILE A 39 -6.58 -8.23 -5.60
CA ILE A 39 -5.34 -7.62 -6.08
C ILE A 39 -4.60 -8.66 -6.91
N VAL A 40 -4.25 -8.25 -8.12
CA VAL A 40 -3.37 -9.01 -9.00
C VAL A 40 -2.04 -8.32 -9.19
N GLY A 41 -1.93 -7.03 -8.84
CA GLY A 41 -0.70 -6.26 -9.01
C GLY A 41 -0.76 -4.85 -8.42
N GLY A 42 0.38 -4.18 -8.48
CA GLY A 42 0.49 -2.75 -8.24
C GLY A 42 1.87 -2.24 -8.62
N ILE A 43 1.96 -0.94 -8.86
CA ILE A 43 3.18 -0.23 -9.23
C ILE A 43 3.30 0.99 -8.31
N VAL A 44 4.46 1.19 -7.73
CA VAL A 44 4.77 2.39 -6.93
C VAL A 44 5.92 3.15 -7.57
N ILE A 45 5.83 4.48 -7.55
CA ILE A 45 6.94 5.35 -7.94
C ILE A 45 7.89 5.45 -6.76
N GLU A 46 9.16 5.14 -6.99
CA GLU A 46 10.20 5.16 -5.97
C GLU A 46 11.00 6.46 -5.99
N ALA A 47 11.28 6.98 -7.18
CA ALA A 47 11.91 8.27 -7.36
C ALA A 47 11.64 8.79 -8.77
N THR A 48 11.57 10.11 -8.89
CA THR A 48 11.55 10.77 -10.19
C THR A 48 12.64 11.83 -10.19
N ARG A 49 13.43 11.86 -11.27
CA ARG A 49 14.56 12.79 -11.39
C ARG A 49 14.59 13.42 -12.77
N SER A 50 14.87 14.71 -12.84
CA SER A 50 15.17 15.41 -14.09
C SER A 50 16.52 15.00 -14.67
N SER A 51 16.82 15.47 -15.88
CA SER A 51 18.05 15.17 -16.62
C SER A 51 19.35 15.53 -15.86
N ASN A 52 19.29 16.52 -14.98
CA ASN A 52 20.38 16.97 -14.11
C ASN A 52 20.44 16.24 -12.75
N GLY A 53 19.53 15.29 -12.51
CA GLY A 53 19.48 14.47 -11.29
C GLY A 53 18.71 15.08 -10.12
N GLU A 54 18.08 16.25 -10.31
CA GLU A 54 17.26 16.88 -9.28
C GLU A 54 15.95 16.11 -9.06
N PRO A 55 15.47 16.00 -7.81
CA PRO A 55 14.17 15.38 -7.53
C PRO A 55 13.02 16.17 -8.16
N VAL A 56 12.10 15.48 -8.81
CA VAL A 56 10.83 16.04 -9.32
C VAL A 56 9.66 15.22 -8.81
N HIS A 57 8.47 15.81 -8.77
CA HIS A 57 7.26 15.10 -8.37
C HIS A 57 6.54 14.56 -9.61
N SER A 58 5.86 13.42 -9.43
CA SER A 58 5.08 12.75 -10.48
C SER A 58 3.62 12.72 -10.09
N GLU A 59 2.77 13.28 -10.93
CA GLU A 59 1.32 13.19 -10.84
C GLU A 59 0.83 12.19 -11.91
N LEU A 60 0.14 11.15 -11.50
CA LEU A 60 -0.41 10.13 -12.38
C LEU A 60 -1.85 10.48 -12.75
N ALA A 61 -2.12 10.62 -14.05
CA ALA A 61 -3.47 10.68 -14.58
C ALA A 61 -3.85 9.33 -15.21
N LEU A 62 -5.09 8.88 -15.00
CA LEU A 62 -5.63 7.67 -15.61
C LEU A 62 -6.78 8.03 -16.55
N GLU A 63 -6.66 7.64 -17.81
CA GLU A 63 -7.70 7.74 -18.83
C GLU A 63 -7.99 6.35 -19.40
N GLY A 64 -9.09 5.74 -18.93
CA GLY A 64 -9.36 4.32 -19.19
C GLY A 64 -8.27 3.45 -18.57
N GLU A 65 -7.50 2.77 -19.41
CA GLU A 65 -6.37 1.91 -19.00
C GLU A 65 -5.00 2.56 -19.25
N THR A 66 -4.99 3.79 -19.76
CA THR A 66 -3.74 4.53 -20.06
C THR A 66 -3.35 5.41 -18.87
N ILE A 67 -2.09 5.27 -18.44
CA ILE A 67 -1.53 6.07 -17.36
C ILE A 67 -0.57 7.10 -17.93
N THR A 68 -0.89 8.37 -17.72
CA THR A 68 -0.06 9.49 -18.17
C THR A 68 0.58 10.14 -16.95
N PRO A 69 1.90 9.97 -16.75
CA PRO A 69 2.60 10.72 -15.73
C PRO A 69 2.84 12.16 -16.20
N LYS A 70 2.57 13.11 -15.31
CA LYS A 70 2.94 14.52 -15.43
C LYS A 70 4.01 14.83 -14.40
N PHE A 71 5.07 15.51 -14.81
CA PHE A 71 6.21 15.79 -13.95
C PHE A 71 6.25 17.28 -13.59
N VAL A 72 6.34 17.57 -12.29
CA VAL A 72 6.33 18.95 -11.77
C VAL A 72 7.51 19.21 -10.84
N ALA A 73 8.09 20.40 -10.97
CA ALA A 73 9.10 20.93 -10.07
C ALA A 73 8.57 22.23 -9.45
N GLY A 74 8.11 22.15 -8.19
CA GLY A 74 7.30 23.21 -7.61
C GLY A 74 5.94 23.30 -8.29
N ASN A 75 5.64 24.43 -8.94
CA ASN A 75 4.39 24.64 -9.68
C ASN A 75 4.55 24.55 -11.20
N ASP A 76 5.79 24.34 -11.68
CA ASP A 76 6.10 24.35 -13.10
C ASP A 76 6.25 22.93 -13.64
N GLU A 77 5.71 22.73 -14.83
CA GLU A 77 5.86 21.48 -15.55
C GLU A 77 7.29 21.30 -16.05
N VAL A 78 7.85 20.12 -15.81
CA VAL A 78 9.20 19.75 -16.21
C VAL A 78 9.17 19.38 -17.69
N LYS A 79 9.74 20.26 -18.51
CA LYS A 79 9.79 20.09 -19.98
C LYS A 79 11.03 19.34 -20.45
N GLU A 80 11.87 18.83 -19.56
CA GLU A 80 13.07 18.09 -19.93
C GLU A 80 12.87 16.59 -19.70
N PRO A 81 13.68 15.71 -20.32
CA PRO A 81 13.60 14.29 -20.06
C PRO A 81 13.76 13.99 -18.56
N VAL A 82 12.89 13.11 -18.04
CA VAL A 82 12.92 12.64 -16.66
C VAL A 82 13.17 11.13 -16.61
N SER A 83 13.80 10.68 -15.54
CA SER A 83 13.94 9.28 -15.18
C SER A 83 12.97 8.95 -14.06
N VAL A 84 12.21 7.86 -14.23
CA VAL A 84 11.27 7.37 -13.22
C VAL A 84 11.72 5.98 -12.76
N ASP A 85 12.04 5.86 -11.47
CA ASP A 85 12.28 4.58 -10.83
C ASP A 85 10.93 4.04 -10.33
N VAL A 86 10.54 2.85 -10.79
CA VAL A 86 9.28 2.20 -10.39
C VAL A 86 9.54 0.83 -9.75
N TYR A 87 8.67 0.43 -8.83
CA TYR A 87 8.62 -0.92 -8.27
C TYR A 87 7.25 -1.54 -8.52
N ALA A 88 7.21 -2.67 -9.23
CA ALA A 88 5.99 -3.43 -9.51
C ALA A 88 6.00 -4.77 -8.77
N SER A 89 4.84 -5.19 -8.24
CA SER A 89 4.68 -6.48 -7.55
C SER A 89 3.24 -6.96 -7.55
N THR A 90 3.04 -8.26 -7.39
CA THR A 90 1.71 -8.91 -7.29
C THR A 90 1.36 -9.34 -5.86
N VAL A 91 2.26 -9.11 -4.90
CA VAL A 91 2.14 -9.63 -3.54
C VAL A 91 2.28 -8.48 -2.54
N TRP A 92 1.26 -8.26 -1.71
CA TRP A 92 1.30 -7.25 -0.63
C TRP A 92 1.73 -7.82 0.73
N TYR A 93 1.57 -9.13 0.93
CA TYR A 93 1.99 -9.84 2.14
C TYR A 93 2.65 -11.16 1.75
N ASN A 94 3.84 -11.43 2.28
CA ASN A 94 4.54 -12.69 2.03
C ASN A 94 3.85 -13.87 2.72
N LYS A 95 3.36 -13.65 3.94
CA LYS A 95 2.73 -14.69 4.78
C LYS A 95 1.97 -14.09 5.96
N GLY A 96 1.01 -14.85 6.48
CA GLY A 96 0.35 -14.59 7.76
C GLY A 96 0.42 -15.80 8.69
N TRP A 97 0.60 -15.57 9.99
CA TRP A 97 0.62 -16.65 11.00
C TRP A 97 0.13 -16.19 12.37
N VAL A 98 -0.25 -17.15 13.20
CA VAL A 98 -0.72 -16.88 14.57
C VAL A 98 0.26 -17.41 15.60
N THR A 99 0.73 -16.53 16.48
CA THR A 99 1.57 -16.89 17.63
C THR A 99 0.70 -17.00 18.87
N LYS A 100 0.56 -18.20 19.43
CA LYS A 100 -0.15 -18.40 20.71
C LYS A 100 0.68 -17.84 21.87
N LYS A 101 0.01 -17.25 22.85
CA LYS A 101 0.60 -16.77 24.11
C LYS A 101 -0.09 -17.48 25.28
N SER A 102 0.29 -17.15 26.51
CA SER A 102 -0.31 -17.77 27.71
C SER A 102 -1.81 -17.52 27.79
N GLY A 103 -2.55 -18.54 28.25
CA GLY A 103 -4.01 -18.51 28.33
C GLY A 103 -4.67 -18.43 26.95
N LYS A 104 -5.68 -17.55 26.82
CA LYS A 104 -6.42 -17.34 25.57
C LYS A 104 -5.78 -16.28 24.65
N LYS A 105 -4.60 -15.77 24.99
CA LYS A 105 -3.95 -14.68 24.26
C LYS A 105 -3.26 -15.18 22.99
N TYR A 106 -3.28 -14.37 21.94
CA TYR A 106 -2.61 -14.67 20.67
C TYR A 106 -2.17 -13.39 19.96
N VAL A 107 -1.25 -13.53 19.01
CA VAL A 107 -0.82 -12.47 18.09
C VAL A 107 -1.09 -12.95 16.67
N VAL A 108 -1.79 -12.16 15.87
CA VAL A 108 -1.91 -12.37 14.43
C VAL A 108 -0.81 -11.56 13.77
N ASN A 109 0.07 -12.23 13.04
CA ASN A 109 1.24 -11.63 12.42
C ASN A 109 1.06 -11.61 10.90
N LEU A 110 1.41 -10.50 10.26
CA LEU A 110 1.46 -10.36 8.81
C LEU A 110 2.80 -9.76 8.40
N ASP A 111 3.44 -10.36 7.41
CA ASP A 111 4.71 -9.87 6.85
C ASP A 111 4.45 -9.11 5.55
N PRO A 112 4.36 -7.77 5.57
CA PRO A 112 4.09 -6.98 4.38
C PRO A 112 5.32 -6.92 3.47
N THR A 113 5.08 -6.97 2.17
CA THR A 113 6.08 -6.69 1.14
C THR A 113 6.38 -5.21 1.05
N ARG A 114 7.32 -4.82 0.18
CA ARG A 114 7.55 -3.41 -0.14
C ARG A 114 6.30 -2.73 -0.69
N LEU A 115 5.60 -3.39 -1.63
CA LEU A 115 4.37 -2.86 -2.23
C LEU A 115 3.28 -2.67 -1.17
N GLY A 116 3.03 -3.69 -0.34
CA GLY A 116 2.04 -3.61 0.73
C GLY A 116 2.38 -2.61 1.84
N ARG A 117 3.62 -2.10 1.93
CA ARG A 117 3.95 -0.98 2.82
C ARG A 117 3.74 0.39 2.16
N LYS A 118 3.92 0.45 0.84
CA LYS A 118 3.86 1.69 0.07
C LYS A 118 2.43 2.07 -0.31
N GLN A 119 1.52 1.11 -0.45
CA GLN A 119 0.11 1.37 -0.72
C GLN A 119 -0.69 1.44 0.58
N ASN A 120 -0.31 2.33 1.50
CA ASN A 120 -0.77 2.36 2.90
C ASN A 120 -1.99 3.27 3.16
N ALA A 121 -2.79 3.55 2.14
CA ALA A 121 -3.87 4.53 2.20
C ALA A 121 -5.20 3.96 2.72
N LEU A 122 -6.09 4.77 3.30
CA LEU A 122 -7.36 4.28 3.85
C LEU A 122 -8.29 3.67 2.78
N ASN A 123 -8.28 4.21 1.55
CA ASN A 123 -9.01 3.68 0.40
C ASN A 123 -8.57 2.25 0.03
N THR A 124 -7.33 1.84 0.35
CA THR A 124 -6.84 0.47 0.13
C THR A 124 -7.18 -0.50 1.25
N HIS A 125 -7.89 -0.07 2.31
CA HIS A 125 -8.14 -0.90 3.49
C HIS A 125 -8.84 -2.23 3.17
N LYS A 126 -9.93 -2.20 2.39
CA LYS A 126 -10.68 -3.41 2.01
C LYS A 126 -9.77 -4.41 1.32
N THR A 127 -8.93 -3.88 0.44
CA THR A 127 -7.97 -4.59 -0.40
C THR A 127 -6.87 -5.25 0.44
N HIS A 128 -6.29 -4.50 1.39
CA HIS A 128 -5.38 -5.02 2.41
C HIS A 128 -5.97 -6.17 3.23
N VAL A 129 -7.19 -6.00 3.74
CA VAL A 129 -7.86 -7.01 4.58
C VAL A 129 -8.08 -8.30 3.79
N LYS A 130 -8.48 -8.19 2.52
CA LYS A 130 -8.68 -9.35 1.64
C LYS A 130 -7.38 -10.14 1.46
N HIS A 131 -6.28 -9.47 1.08
CA HIS A 131 -5.00 -10.15 0.89
C HIS A 131 -4.42 -10.70 2.20
N ALA A 132 -4.53 -9.96 3.30
CA ALA A 132 -4.12 -10.41 4.63
C ALA A 132 -4.84 -11.70 5.06
N LYS A 133 -6.16 -11.77 4.89
CA LYS A 133 -6.95 -12.98 5.19
C LYS A 133 -6.56 -14.16 4.28
N LYS A 134 -6.27 -13.89 3.00
CA LYS A 134 -5.77 -14.90 2.04
C LYS A 134 -4.48 -15.53 2.53
N VAL A 135 -3.47 -14.74 2.89
CA VAL A 135 -2.16 -15.25 3.35
C VAL A 135 -2.18 -15.82 4.77
N LEU A 136 -3.15 -15.41 5.60
CA LEU A 136 -3.35 -15.97 6.95
C LEU A 136 -4.01 -17.36 6.90
N GLY A 137 -4.80 -17.62 5.85
CA GLY A 137 -5.55 -18.85 5.64
C GLY A 137 -6.92 -18.83 6.32
N SER A 138 -7.87 -19.56 5.73
CA SER A 138 -9.29 -19.56 6.13
C SER A 138 -9.52 -20.01 7.58
N ALA A 139 -8.82 -21.06 8.03
CA ALA A 139 -8.94 -21.58 9.39
C ALA A 139 -8.50 -20.57 10.45
N ASN A 140 -7.35 -19.91 10.22
CA ASN A 140 -6.85 -18.88 11.13
C ASN A 140 -7.70 -17.62 11.06
N THR A 141 -8.13 -17.21 9.86
CA THR A 141 -9.02 -16.07 9.68
C THR A 141 -10.31 -16.25 10.48
N LYS A 142 -11.00 -17.39 10.31
CA LYS A 142 -12.24 -17.70 11.04
C LYS A 142 -12.06 -17.66 12.56
N LYS A 143 -10.90 -18.10 13.06
CA LYS A 143 -10.67 -18.27 14.50
C LYS A 143 -10.12 -17.01 15.18
N TYR A 144 -9.29 -16.24 14.49
CA TYR A 144 -8.45 -15.23 15.10
C TYR A 144 -8.72 -13.82 14.56
N TRP A 145 -9.25 -13.68 13.34
CA TRP A 145 -9.56 -12.37 12.75
C TRP A 145 -10.92 -11.85 13.23
N ASN A 146 -10.90 -11.04 14.28
CA ASN A 146 -12.08 -10.34 14.80
C ASN A 146 -11.95 -8.82 14.60
N TYR A 147 -13.00 -8.08 14.98
CA TYR A 147 -13.02 -6.63 14.87
C TYR A 147 -11.79 -5.95 15.50
N ASN A 148 -11.35 -6.40 16.67
CA ASN A 148 -10.18 -5.82 17.34
C ASN A 148 -8.87 -6.06 16.57
N ILE A 149 -8.70 -7.23 15.96
CA ILE A 149 -7.55 -7.53 15.11
C ILE A 149 -7.59 -6.68 13.83
N GLU A 150 -8.76 -6.52 13.22
CA GLU A 150 -8.90 -5.71 12.00
C GLU A 150 -8.57 -4.23 12.25
N GLN A 151 -8.98 -3.68 13.40
CA GLN A 151 -8.67 -2.30 13.76
C GLN A 151 -7.17 -2.10 14.06
N GLN A 152 -6.52 -3.07 14.71
CA GLN A 152 -5.06 -3.05 14.87
C GLN A 152 -4.35 -3.18 13.53
N PHE A 153 -4.87 -4.01 12.62
CA PHE A 153 -4.33 -4.15 11.29
C PHE A 153 -4.41 -2.85 10.48
N LEU A 154 -5.56 -2.15 10.52
CA LEU A 154 -5.70 -0.85 9.89
C LEU A 154 -4.69 0.16 10.45
N CYS A 155 -4.41 0.12 11.75
CA CYS A 155 -3.34 0.92 12.34
C CYS A 155 -1.97 0.57 11.77
N HIS A 156 -1.69 -0.72 11.59
CA HIS A 156 -0.42 -1.17 11.02
C HIS A 156 -0.27 -0.86 9.52
N VAL A 157 -1.36 -0.68 8.78
CA VAL A 157 -1.31 -0.25 7.39
C VAL A 157 -1.18 1.27 7.33
N VAL A 158 -2.17 2.01 7.81
CA VAL A 158 -2.27 3.47 7.64
C VAL A 158 -1.43 4.26 8.65
N GLY A 159 -1.43 3.82 9.91
CA GLY A 159 -0.79 4.54 11.02
C GLY A 159 0.70 4.21 11.21
N ALA A 160 1.24 3.28 10.44
CA ALA A 160 2.57 2.73 10.62
C ALA A 160 3.64 3.50 9.82
N TRP A 161 3.87 4.75 10.20
CA TRP A 161 4.90 5.60 9.58
C TRP A 161 6.33 5.13 9.87
N PHE A 162 6.53 4.33 10.92
CA PHE A 162 7.86 3.97 11.44
C PHE A 162 8.18 2.50 11.79
N PRO A 163 7.27 1.49 11.75
CA PRO A 163 7.69 0.11 12.03
C PRO A 163 8.24 -0.57 10.77
N THR A 164 9.56 -0.77 10.76
CA THR A 164 10.19 -1.78 9.91
C THR A 164 9.84 -3.16 10.47
N GLY A 165 9.28 -4.04 9.63
CA GLY A 165 9.01 -5.44 10.00
C GLY A 165 7.54 -5.83 10.12
N VAL A 166 7.31 -6.97 10.77
CA VAL A 166 6.04 -7.69 10.82
C VAL A 166 4.95 -6.89 11.54
N TYR A 167 3.75 -6.83 10.97
CA TYR A 167 2.56 -6.31 11.63
C TYR A 167 2.08 -7.33 12.65
N ASN A 168 2.00 -6.93 13.92
CA ASN A 168 1.70 -7.84 15.03
C ASN A 168 0.41 -7.38 15.72
N MET A 169 -0.73 -7.98 15.42
CA MET A 169 -1.99 -7.62 16.08
C MET A 169 -2.20 -8.47 17.34
N GLU A 170 -2.10 -7.85 18.51
CA GLU A 170 -2.17 -8.50 19.83
C GLU A 170 -3.62 -8.61 20.33
N SER A 171 -4.09 -9.83 20.61
CA SER A 171 -5.50 -10.09 20.94
C SER A 171 -6.01 -9.40 22.22
N TRP A 172 -5.10 -8.95 23.08
CA TRP A 172 -5.41 -8.31 24.37
C TRP A 172 -5.29 -6.79 24.35
N ARG A 173 -4.85 -6.18 23.24
CA ARG A 173 -4.80 -4.72 23.13
C ARG A 173 -6.19 -4.18 22.82
N PRO A 174 -6.60 -3.08 23.45
CA PRO A 174 -7.88 -2.45 23.14
C PRO A 174 -7.84 -1.82 21.74
N THR A 175 -9.02 -1.73 21.12
CA THR A 175 -9.21 -1.00 19.88
C THR A 175 -8.87 0.48 20.06
N LYS A 176 -8.11 1.06 19.13
CA LYS A 176 -7.80 2.50 19.13
C LYS A 176 -8.89 3.29 18.42
N LYS A 177 -9.14 4.52 18.87
CA LYS A 177 -9.93 5.48 18.07
C LYS A 177 -9.09 5.95 16.88
N TRP A 178 -9.73 6.33 15.78
CA TRP A 178 -9.06 6.77 14.55
C TRP A 178 -7.96 7.84 14.77
N GLN A 179 -8.24 8.86 15.59
CA GLN A 179 -7.28 9.91 15.93
C GLN A 179 -5.99 9.39 16.62
N GLN A 180 -6.05 8.23 17.26
CA GLN A 180 -4.91 7.57 17.89
C GLN A 180 -4.21 6.58 16.96
N ILE A 181 -4.90 6.14 15.90
CA ILE A 181 -4.35 5.27 14.85
C ILE A 181 -3.41 6.06 13.95
N ALA A 182 -3.79 7.28 13.55
CA ALA A 182 -2.96 8.16 12.72
C ALA A 182 -1.77 8.80 13.48
N ASN A 183 -1.51 8.42 14.74
CA ASN A 183 -0.41 9.00 15.52
C ASN A 183 0.91 8.26 15.22
N PRO A 184 1.89 8.90 14.55
CA PRO A 184 3.16 8.26 14.18
C PRO A 184 4.02 7.81 15.38
N PHE A 185 3.77 8.34 16.57
CA PHE A 185 4.49 7.99 17.81
C PHE A 185 3.85 6.81 18.57
N ASP A 186 2.58 6.51 18.32
CA ASP A 186 1.87 5.40 18.96
C ASP A 186 2.03 4.17 18.06
N ARG A 187 3.01 3.30 18.35
CA ARG A 187 3.47 2.17 17.49
C ARG A 187 2.45 1.04 17.27
N CYS A 188 1.15 1.32 17.24
CA CYS A 188 0.00 0.41 17.16
C CYS A 188 -0.08 -0.63 18.30
N ASN A 189 1.03 -1.27 18.64
CA ASN A 189 1.31 -1.98 19.88
C ASN A 189 2.11 -1.09 20.83
N ARG A 190 1.53 -0.73 21.97
CA ARG A 190 2.29 -0.07 23.05
C ARG A 190 3.41 -1.00 23.56
N LYS A 191 4.57 -0.46 23.94
CA LYS A 191 5.45 -1.16 24.88
C LYS A 191 4.80 -1.17 26.26
#